data_AF-A0A1G9I1Q2-F1
#
_entry.id   AF-A0A1G9I1Q2-F1
#
_cell.length_a   1.000
_cell.length_b   1.000
_cell.length_c   1.000
_cell.angle_alpha   90.00
_cell.angle_beta   90.00
_cell.angle_gamma   90.00
#
_symmetry.space_group_name_H-M   'P 1'
#
loop_
_entity.id
_entity.type
_entity.pdbx_description
1 polymer ?
#
loop_
_entity_poly.entity_id
_entity_poly.type
_entity_poly.pdbx_seq_one_letter_code
_entity_poly.pdbx_strand_id
1 'polypeptide(L)'
;MRLEVESRWRTIRRAGDWEVPAHLKVSPGPGAVVLNMLQARVPADRVVRVEVEGHSGAGTVLLIVPHGWGVDVVGIERGGKGDLIVDEQAVARAGMPTVVLTGVQRHVSVKVRGRRWWDAWFNTRDAN
;
A
#
# COMPACT_ATOMS: atom_id res chain seq x y z
N MET A 1 1.06 2.46 17.64
CA MET A 1 2.02 1.42 17.18
C MET A 1 2.29 1.62 15.70
N ARG A 2 3.57 1.62 15.27
CA ARG A 2 4.01 1.81 13.88
C ARG A 2 4.63 0.51 13.37
N LEU A 3 4.35 0.13 12.12
CA LEU A 3 5.04 -0.98 11.45
C LEU A 3 5.92 -0.44 10.32
N GLU A 4 7.16 -0.89 10.28
CA GLU A 4 8.13 -0.55 9.23
C GLU A 4 8.36 -1.77 8.33
N VAL A 5 8.32 -1.56 7.01
CA VAL A 5 8.49 -2.61 5.99
C VAL A 5 9.53 -2.17 4.97
N GLU A 6 10.69 -2.82 4.96
CA GLU A 6 11.80 -2.51 4.04
C GLU A 6 12.04 -3.67 3.08
N SER A 7 11.70 -3.50 1.80
CA SER A 7 12.01 -4.52 0.80
C SER A 7 13.37 -4.21 0.18
N ARG A 8 14.42 -4.95 0.52
CA ARG A 8 15.73 -4.80 -0.15
C ARG A 8 15.66 -5.29 -1.60
N TRP A 9 16.05 -6.54 -1.85
CA TRP A 9 16.06 -7.15 -3.20
C TRP A 9 14.87 -8.08 -3.48
N ARG A 10 14.05 -8.36 -2.47
CA ARG A 10 12.93 -9.30 -2.54
C ARG A 10 11.61 -8.58 -2.44
N THR A 11 10.54 -9.22 -2.89
CA THR A 11 9.18 -8.73 -2.62
C THR A 11 8.79 -9.04 -1.18
N ILE A 12 8.38 -8.01 -0.43
CA ILE A 12 7.74 -8.20 0.88
C ILE A 12 6.24 -8.03 0.70
N ARG A 13 5.49 -9.01 1.19
CA ARG A 13 4.03 -8.99 1.16
C ARG A 13 3.46 -8.95 2.58
N ARG A 14 2.40 -8.18 2.75
CA ARG A 14 1.47 -8.26 3.88
C ARG A 14 0.09 -8.54 3.31
N ALA A 15 -0.49 -9.66 3.69
CA ALA A 15 -1.71 -10.22 3.12
C ALA A 15 -2.40 -11.12 4.16
N GLY A 16 -3.60 -11.61 3.84
CA GLY A 16 -4.41 -12.41 4.76
C GLY A 16 -5.02 -11.60 5.91
N ASP A 17 -5.26 -12.27 7.04
CA ASP A 17 -5.93 -11.71 8.23
C ASP A 17 -4.97 -10.98 9.17
N TRP A 18 -4.28 -9.97 8.65
CA TRP A 18 -3.34 -9.17 9.44
C TRP A 18 -4.01 -7.92 10.00
N GLU A 19 -3.62 -7.49 11.20
CA GLU A 19 -4.09 -6.26 11.81
C GLU A 19 -3.31 -5.07 11.24
N VAL A 20 -4.01 -4.13 10.59
CA VAL A 20 -3.35 -2.96 9.99
C VAL A 20 -3.13 -1.89 11.06
N PRO A 21 -1.88 -1.53 11.36
CA PRO A 21 -1.61 -0.45 12.29
C PRO A 21 -2.04 0.89 11.71
N ALA A 22 -2.29 1.88 12.57
CA ALA A 22 -2.70 3.22 12.14
C ALA A 22 -1.60 3.93 11.33
N HIS A 23 -0.34 3.50 11.49
CA HIS A 23 0.82 4.06 10.84
C HIS A 23 1.71 2.95 10.29
N LEU A 24 1.97 3.02 8.99
CA LEU A 24 2.89 2.17 8.24
C LEU A 24 3.97 3.05 7.64
N LYS A 25 5.21 2.59 7.68
CA LYS A 25 6.30 3.15 6.89
C LYS A 25 6.84 2.08 5.95
N VAL A 26 6.89 2.38 4.67
CA VAL A 26 7.31 1.45 3.62
C VAL A 26 8.48 2.02 2.84
N SER A 27 9.54 1.23 2.75
CA SER A 27 10.78 1.61 2.08
C SER A 27 11.12 0.53 1.05
N PRO A 28 10.60 0.63 -0.19
CA PRO A 28 10.98 -0.30 -1.23
C PRO A 28 12.35 0.08 -1.80
N GLY A 29 13.34 -0.77 -1.60
CA GLY A 29 14.54 -0.83 -2.43
C GLY A 29 14.22 -1.38 -3.82
N PRO A 30 15.15 -2.07 -4.50
CA PRO A 30 14.92 -2.64 -5.84
C PRO A 30 13.78 -3.67 -5.94
N GLY A 31 13.30 -4.20 -4.82
CA GLY A 31 12.16 -5.11 -4.75
C GLY A 31 10.79 -4.41 -4.79
N ALA A 32 9.79 -5.09 -4.22
CA ALA A 32 8.45 -4.54 -4.10
C ALA A 32 7.88 -4.73 -2.69
N VAL A 33 7.13 -3.76 -2.21
CA VAL A 33 6.28 -3.88 -1.03
C VAL A 33 4.84 -3.99 -1.49
N VAL A 34 4.18 -5.10 -1.16
CA VAL A 34 2.77 -5.33 -1.47
C VAL A 34 1.96 -5.33 -0.18
N LEU A 35 1.10 -4.32 -0.02
CA LEU A 35 0.14 -4.22 1.08
C LEU A 35 -1.23 -4.64 0.57
N ASN A 36 -1.66 -5.84 0.91
CA ASN A 36 -2.96 -6.38 0.55
C ASN A 36 -3.93 -6.24 1.73
N MET A 37 -4.88 -5.31 1.59
CA MET A 37 -5.90 -5.01 2.59
C MET A 37 -7.21 -5.79 2.39
N LEU A 38 -7.29 -6.69 1.40
CA LEU A 38 -8.53 -7.37 1.05
C LEU A 38 -9.12 -8.26 2.15
N GLN A 39 -8.26 -8.80 3.03
CA GLN A 39 -8.65 -9.60 4.20
C GLN A 39 -8.14 -9.00 5.50
N ALA A 40 -7.57 -7.80 5.45
CA ALA A 40 -6.92 -7.22 6.61
C ALA A 40 -7.96 -6.67 7.61
N ARG A 41 -7.65 -6.75 8.89
CA ARG A 41 -8.49 -6.21 9.96
C ARG A 41 -8.18 -4.73 10.17
N VAL A 42 -9.16 -3.90 9.82
CA VAL A 42 -9.12 -2.44 10.03
C VAL A 42 -10.44 -2.00 10.63
N PRO A 43 -10.43 -1.27 11.77
CA PRO A 43 -11.64 -0.67 12.31
C PRO A 43 -12.33 0.20 11.25
N ALA A 44 -13.66 0.16 11.20
CA ALA A 44 -14.45 1.06 10.37
C ALA A 44 -14.08 2.52 10.67
N ASP A 45 -14.17 3.39 9.66
CA ASP A 45 -13.85 4.83 9.75
C ASP A 45 -12.40 5.18 10.16
N ARG A 46 -11.50 4.19 10.21
CA ARG A 46 -10.09 4.44 10.53
C ARG A 46 -9.35 5.07 9.36
N VAL A 47 -8.54 6.07 9.68
CA VAL A 47 -7.48 6.57 8.80
C VAL A 47 -6.21 5.74 9.01
N VAL A 48 -5.74 5.10 7.95
CA VAL A 48 -4.46 4.38 7.92
C VAL A 48 -3.44 5.26 7.20
N ARG A 49 -2.39 5.69 7.90
CA ARG A 49 -1.30 6.46 7.29
C ARG A 49 -0.22 5.53 6.79
N VAL A 50 0.16 5.68 5.53
CA VAL A 50 1.26 4.92 4.92
C VAL A 50 2.28 5.93 4.38
N GLU A 51 3.44 5.95 5.02
CA GLU A 51 4.56 6.78 4.62
C GLU A 51 5.45 5.98 3.66
N VAL A 52 5.65 6.51 2.45
CA VAL A 52 6.51 5.94 1.42
C VAL A 52 7.85 6.64 1.43
N GLU A 53 8.93 5.89 1.67
CA GLU A 53 10.29 6.38 1.54
C GLU A 53 10.97 5.83 0.29
N GLY A 54 10.98 6.65 -0.76
CA GLY A 54 11.75 6.38 -1.96
C GLY A 54 13.26 6.49 -1.71
N HIS A 55 13.96 5.37 -1.89
CA HIS A 55 15.42 5.29 -1.84
C HIS A 55 15.99 5.11 -3.25
N SER A 56 17.33 5.12 -3.40
CA SER A 56 17.98 4.82 -4.69
C SER A 56 17.72 3.38 -5.12
N GLY A 57 16.75 3.19 -6.02
CA GLY A 57 16.42 1.89 -6.62
C GLY A 57 15.04 1.93 -7.27
N ALA A 58 14.85 1.20 -8.38
CA ALA A 58 13.58 1.14 -9.12
C ALA A 58 12.53 0.27 -8.41
N GLY A 59 12.15 0.67 -7.19
CA GLY A 59 11.23 -0.08 -6.34
C GLY A 59 9.76 0.10 -6.68
N THR A 60 8.89 -0.77 -6.14
CA THR A 60 7.43 -0.60 -6.27
C THR A 60 6.71 -0.76 -4.93
N VAL A 61 5.83 0.19 -4.59
CA VAL A 61 4.78 0.00 -3.59
C VAL A 61 3.48 -0.32 -4.31
N LEU A 62 2.88 -1.46 -3.97
CA LEU A 62 1.55 -1.84 -4.43
C LEU A 62 0.59 -1.91 -3.25
N LEU A 63 -0.40 -1.01 -3.23
CA LEU A 63 -1.50 -1.02 -2.29
C LEU A 63 -2.74 -1.62 -2.97
N ILE A 64 -3.29 -2.68 -2.38
CA ILE A 64 -4.55 -3.30 -2.82
C ILE A 64 -5.58 -3.08 -1.72
N VAL A 65 -6.66 -2.37 -2.04
CA VAL A 65 -7.74 -2.06 -1.09
C VAL A 65 -9.06 -2.71 -1.49
N PRO A 66 -9.94 -3.04 -0.51
CA PRO A 66 -11.32 -3.38 -0.78
C PRO A 66 -12.06 -2.25 -1.50
N HIS A 67 -13.08 -2.61 -2.27
CA HIS A 67 -13.95 -1.62 -2.91
C HIS A 67 -14.66 -0.73 -1.86
N GLY A 68 -14.69 0.57 -2.12
CA GLY A 68 -15.27 1.58 -1.21
C GLY A 68 -14.32 2.11 -0.15
N TRP A 69 -13.10 1.57 -0.04
CA TRP A 69 -12.04 2.23 0.73
C TRP A 69 -11.51 3.43 -0.04
N GLY A 70 -11.30 4.52 0.69
CA GLY A 70 -10.66 5.71 0.14
C GLY A 70 -9.16 5.56 0.11
N VAL A 71 -8.52 6.08 -0.93
CA VAL A 71 -7.07 6.29 -0.93
C VAL A 71 -6.76 7.74 -1.31
N ASP A 72 -6.21 8.48 -0.35
CA ASP A 72 -5.68 9.82 -0.55
C ASP A 72 -4.18 9.74 -0.83
N VAL A 73 -3.74 10.33 -1.95
CA VAL A 73 -2.33 10.36 -2.37
C VAL A 73 -1.77 11.78 -2.48
N VAL A 74 -2.53 12.79 -2.03
CA VAL A 74 -2.16 14.21 -2.13
C VAL A 74 -0.84 14.49 -1.41
N GLY A 75 -0.54 13.76 -0.32
CA GLY A 75 0.69 13.89 0.44
C GLY A 75 1.93 13.24 -0.16
N ILE A 76 1.84 12.67 -1.37
CA ILE A 76 3.00 12.10 -2.08
C ILE A 76 3.71 13.18 -2.89
N GLU A 77 4.92 13.52 -2.46
CA GLU A 77 5.83 14.38 -3.19
C GLU A 77 6.46 13.60 -4.36
N ARG A 78 6.17 14.04 -5.58
CA ARG A 78 6.76 13.45 -6.79
C ARG A 78 8.16 14.01 -7.00
N GLY A 79 9.19 13.15 -7.01
CA GLY A 79 10.56 13.61 -7.21
C GLY A 79 11.43 12.58 -7.93
N GLY A 80 11.61 12.70 -9.24
CA GLY A 80 12.45 11.77 -10.03
C GLY A 80 11.63 10.83 -10.91
N LYS A 81 12.21 9.69 -11.31
CA LYS A 81 11.56 8.69 -12.18
C LYS A 81 10.65 7.74 -11.38
N GLY A 82 9.51 7.33 -11.96
CA GLY A 82 8.58 6.36 -11.38
C GLY A 82 7.12 6.79 -11.56
N ASP A 83 6.19 5.84 -11.47
CA ASP A 83 4.78 6.10 -11.71
C ASP A 83 4.00 6.26 -10.40
N LEU A 84 3.07 7.22 -10.35
CA LEU A 84 1.99 7.25 -9.35
C LEU A 84 0.67 6.96 -10.08
N ILE A 85 0.15 5.75 -9.89
CA ILE A 85 -1.06 5.26 -10.53
C ILE A 85 -2.08 4.94 -9.45
N VAL A 86 -3.26 5.57 -9.53
CA VAL A 86 -4.37 5.32 -8.61
C VAL A 86 -5.58 4.89 -9.42
N ASP A 87 -6.10 3.71 -9.08
CA ASP A 87 -7.35 3.18 -9.62
C ASP A 87 -8.53 4.04 -9.16
N GLU A 88 -9.39 4.41 -10.09
CA GLU A 88 -10.61 5.21 -9.87
C GLU A 88 -11.58 4.57 -8.86
N GLN A 89 -11.45 3.28 -8.60
CA GLN A 89 -12.29 2.57 -7.64
C GLN A 89 -11.87 2.79 -6.17
N ALA A 90 -10.73 3.44 -5.92
CA ALA A 90 -10.21 3.77 -4.60
C ALA A 90 -10.85 5.04 -4.00
N VAL A 91 -12.17 5.18 -4.12
CA VAL A 91 -12.94 6.35 -3.66
C VAL A 91 -13.52 6.09 -2.28
N ALA A 92 -13.30 7.05 -1.37
CA ALA A 92 -13.79 6.99 0.00
C ALA A 92 -15.33 6.92 0.04
N ARG A 93 -15.86 5.94 0.76
CA ARG A 93 -17.27 5.88 1.14
C ARG A 93 -17.42 6.07 2.64
N ALA A 94 -18.50 6.72 3.05
CA ALA A 94 -18.82 6.86 4.48
C ALA A 94 -18.92 5.49 5.15
N GLY A 95 -18.41 5.35 6.38
CA GLY A 95 -18.36 4.07 7.09
C GLY A 95 -17.16 3.20 6.74
N MET A 96 -16.36 3.56 5.72
CA MET A 96 -15.26 2.75 5.22
C MET A 96 -13.89 3.37 5.52
N PRO A 97 -12.86 2.55 5.78
CA PRO A 97 -11.51 3.05 6.02
C PRO A 97 -10.96 3.90 4.86
N THR A 98 -10.09 4.83 5.22
CA THR A 98 -9.33 5.65 4.27
C THR A 98 -7.85 5.46 4.50
N VAL A 99 -7.11 5.19 3.43
CA VAL A 99 -5.65 5.13 3.44
C VAL A 99 -5.10 6.47 2.96
N VAL A 100 -4.22 7.08 3.74
CA VAL A 100 -3.53 8.31 3.38
C VAL A 100 -2.07 7.97 3.08
N LEU A 101 -1.67 8.15 1.82
CA LEU A 101 -0.30 7.98 1.37
C LEU A 101 0.44 9.31 1.48
N THR A 102 1.58 9.29 2.16
CA THR A 102 2.48 10.45 2.30
C THR A 102 3.92 10.06 1.99
N GLY A 103 4.79 11.04 1.76
CA GLY A 103 6.23 10.83 1.63
C GLY A 103 6.74 11.15 0.24
N VAL A 104 7.92 10.65 -0.09
CA VAL A 104 8.66 11.09 -1.29
C VAL A 104 8.82 9.94 -2.27
N GLN A 105 8.27 10.13 -3.45
CA GLN A 105 8.39 9.21 -4.57
C GLN A 105 9.68 9.50 -5.36
N ARG A 106 10.83 9.08 -4.82
CA ARG A 106 12.14 9.09 -5.50
C ARG A 106 12.47 7.72 -6.06
N HIS A 107 12.45 7.56 -7.38
CA HIS A 107 12.80 6.31 -8.10
C HIS A 107 11.88 5.11 -7.84
N VAL A 108 10.80 5.29 -7.09
CA VAL A 108 9.84 4.25 -6.73
C VAL A 108 8.53 4.49 -7.47
N SER A 109 7.88 3.43 -7.92
CA SER A 109 6.50 3.50 -8.40
C SER A 109 5.51 3.20 -7.28
N VAL A 110 4.49 4.02 -7.13
CA VAL A 110 3.38 3.82 -6.20
C VAL A 110 2.13 3.49 -7.00
N LYS A 111 1.57 2.30 -6.77
CA LYS A 111 0.39 1.80 -7.46
C LYS A 111 -0.68 1.47 -6.44
N VAL A 112 -1.86 2.07 -6.61
CA VAL A 112 -3.05 1.82 -5.80
C VAL A 112 -4.10 1.19 -6.70
N ARG A 113 -4.67 0.05 -6.30
CA ARG A 113 -5.76 -0.58 -7.06
C ARG A 113 -6.76 -1.36 -6.24
N GLY A 114 -7.93 -1.58 -6.84
CA GLY A 114 -8.95 -2.48 -6.30
C GLY A 114 -8.60 -3.98 -6.48
N ARG A 115 -9.49 -4.83 -5.95
CA ARG A 115 -9.44 -6.29 -6.09
C ARG A 115 -9.52 -6.69 -7.56
N ARG A 116 -8.62 -7.58 -7.98
CA ARG A 116 -8.68 -8.34 -9.25
C ARG A 116 -8.85 -9.83 -8.97
N TRP A 117 -9.27 -10.59 -9.97
CA TRP A 117 -9.58 -12.01 -9.82
C TRP A 117 -8.37 -12.86 -9.40
N TRP A 118 -7.16 -12.49 -9.80
CA TRP A 118 -5.93 -13.16 -9.38
C TRP A 118 -5.41 -12.73 -7.99
N ASP A 119 -5.97 -11.71 -7.34
CA ASP A 119 -5.52 -11.31 -5.99
C ASP A 119 -5.84 -12.38 -4.93
N ALA A 120 -6.88 -13.18 -5.17
CA ALA A 120 -7.22 -14.32 -4.32
C ALA A 120 -6.11 -15.39 -4.29
N TRP A 121 -5.35 -15.54 -5.38
CA TRP A 121 -4.26 -16.52 -5.51
C TRP A 121 -2.99 -16.10 -4.78
N PHE A 122 -2.85 -14.80 -4.51
CA PHE A 122 -1.71 -14.27 -3.78
C PHE A 122 -1.97 -14.16 -2.26
N ASN A 123 -3.22 -14.29 -1.82
CA ASN A 123 -3.55 -14.28 -0.39
C ASN A 123 -3.15 -15.58 0.31
N THR A 124 -3.01 -16.67 -0.43
CA THR A 124 -2.80 -18.04 0.09
C THR A 124 -1.34 -18.49 0.09
N ARG A 125 -0.41 -17.76 -0.55
CA ARG A 125 0.97 -18.24 -0.74
C ARG A 125 1.99 -17.77 0.29
N ASP A 126 1.68 -16.73 1.06
CA ASP A 126 2.64 -16.11 1.99
C ASP A 126 2.17 -16.19 3.47
N ALA A 127 1.19 -17.03 3.78
CA ALA A 127 0.66 -17.25 5.13
C ALA A 127 1.37 -18.41 5.89
N ASN A 128 2.59 -18.77 5.49
CA ASN A 128 3.38 -19.82 6.13
C ASN A 128 4.83 -19.38 6.30
#